data_AF-A0A378AIV5-F1
#
_entry.id   AF-A0A378AIV5-F1
#
_cell.length_a   1.000
_cell.length_b   1.000
_cell.length_c   1.000
_cell.angle_alpha   90.00
_cell.angle_beta   90.00
_cell.angle_gamma   90.00
#
_symmetry.space_group_name_H-M   'P 1'
#
loop_
_entity.id
_entity.type
_entity.pdbx_description
1 polymer ?
#
loop_
_entity_poly.entity_id
_entity_poly.type
_entity_poly.pdbx_seq_one_letter_code
_entity_poly.pdbx_strand_id
1 'polypeptide(L)'
;MGLEYVDIFYHHRPDPQTPLMETMRALDHLVRQGKALYVGISNYPLAQAREAVKILNDLGTPCIIHQPRYSMFERGVEEGLLDFLQTEGIGSIAFSPLAGGQLTDRYLNGIPADSRAASSSRFLQPEQLTPARLEKNSSA
;
A
#
# COMPACT_ATOMS: atom_id res chain seq x y z
N MET A 1 -18.90 -9.82 2.60
CA MET A 1 -19.03 -9.51 1.15
C MET A 1 -19.99 -10.46 0.46
N GLY A 2 -20.09 -11.75 0.86
CA GLY A 2 -21.04 -12.68 0.23
C GLY A 2 -20.71 -12.96 -1.23
N LEU A 3 -19.42 -12.91 -1.59
CA LEU A 3 -18.91 -13.11 -2.94
C LEU A 3 -18.24 -14.48 -3.04
N GLU A 4 -18.35 -15.09 -4.22
CA GLU A 4 -17.65 -16.34 -4.56
C GLU A 4 -16.16 -16.09 -4.85
N TYR A 5 -15.84 -14.91 -5.39
CA TYR A 5 -14.48 -14.46 -5.68
C TYR A 5 -14.32 -12.95 -5.49
N VAL A 6 -13.07 -12.49 -5.50
CA VAL A 6 -12.72 -11.06 -5.60
C VAL A 6 -11.92 -10.80 -6.87
N ASP A 7 -12.00 -9.59 -7.43
CA ASP A 7 -11.19 -9.26 -8.60
C ASP A 7 -9.69 -9.31 -8.28
N ILE A 8 -9.29 -8.74 -7.14
CA ILE A 8 -7.89 -8.72 -6.69
C ILE A 8 -7.82 -9.15 -5.23
N PHE A 9 -7.03 -10.19 -4.96
CA PHE A 9 -6.67 -10.59 -3.59
C PHE A 9 -5.25 -10.12 -3.25
N TYR A 10 -5.09 -9.43 -2.12
CA TYR A 10 -3.80 -8.90 -1.70
C TYR A 10 -3.15 -9.73 -0.61
N HIS A 11 -1.84 -9.91 -0.69
CA HIS A 11 -1.05 -10.05 0.53
C HIS A 11 -0.73 -8.66 1.11
N HIS A 12 -1.29 -8.38 2.29
CA HIS A 12 -1.39 -7.02 2.83
C HIS A 12 -0.04 -6.40 3.23
N ARG A 13 0.89 -7.22 3.72
CA ARG A 13 2.24 -6.79 4.11
C ARG A 13 3.14 -8.02 4.27
N PRO A 14 4.45 -7.92 4.07
CA PRO A 14 5.36 -9.01 4.38
C PRO A 14 5.20 -9.51 5.82
N ASP A 15 5.23 -10.83 5.97
CA ASP A 15 5.30 -11.48 7.27
C ASP A 15 6.72 -12.06 7.43
N PRO A 16 7.54 -11.54 8.37
CA PRO A 16 8.90 -12.02 8.55
C PRO A 16 8.98 -13.45 9.10
N GLN A 17 7.87 -14.01 9.61
CA GLN A 17 7.82 -15.36 10.17
C GLN A 17 7.40 -16.42 9.15
N THR A 18 6.89 -16.01 7.99
CA THR A 18 6.41 -16.91 6.93
C THR A 18 7.34 -16.84 5.72
N PRO A 19 7.88 -17.98 5.23
CA PRO A 19 8.68 -17.98 4.01
C PRO A 19 7.91 -17.40 2.83
N LEU A 20 8.54 -16.53 2.05
CA LEU A 20 7.87 -15.81 0.97
C LEU A 20 7.22 -16.74 -0.06
N MET A 21 7.88 -17.85 -0.39
CA MET A 21 7.36 -18.89 -1.28
C MET A 21 6.04 -19.48 -0.79
N GLU A 22 5.86 -19.66 0.52
CA GLU A 22 4.61 -20.17 1.09
C GLU A 22 3.46 -19.18 0.82
N THR A 23 3.69 -17.90 1.10
CA THR A 23 2.73 -16.84 0.83
C THR A 23 2.36 -16.76 -0.66
N MET A 24 3.36 -16.79 -1.56
CA MET A 24 3.10 -16.69 -3.00
C MET A 24 2.37 -17.92 -3.55
N ARG A 25 2.64 -19.12 -3.02
CA ARG A 25 1.85 -20.33 -3.34
C ARG A 25 0.41 -20.22 -2.87
N ALA A 26 0.17 -19.61 -1.70
CA ALA A 26 -1.19 -19.39 -1.24
C ALA A 26 -1.96 -18.43 -2.18
N LEU A 27 -1.31 -17.37 -2.67
CA LEU A 27 -1.88 -16.47 -3.67
C LEU A 27 -2.19 -17.19 -4.98
N ASP A 28 -1.25 -17.98 -5.51
CA ASP A 28 -1.45 -18.83 -6.69
C ASP A 28 -2.62 -19.80 -6.52
N HIS A 29 -2.71 -20.49 -5.38
CA HIS A 29 -3.81 -21.41 -5.08
C HIS A 29 -5.17 -20.71 -5.09
N LEU A 30 -5.28 -19.47 -4.57
CA LEU A 30 -6.54 -18.72 -4.59
C LEU A 30 -7.01 -18.44 -6.02
N VAL A 31 -6.09 -18.10 -6.92
CA VAL A 31 -6.41 -17.88 -8.35
C VAL A 31 -6.81 -19.19 -9.01
N ARG A 32 -6.06 -20.27 -8.80
CA ARG A 32 -6.38 -21.60 -9.36
C ARG A 32 -7.72 -22.15 -8.88
N GLN A 33 -8.13 -21.81 -7.65
CA GLN A 33 -9.42 -22.17 -7.09
C GLN A 33 -10.57 -21.26 -7.58
N GLY A 34 -10.29 -20.25 -8.41
CA GLY A 34 -11.29 -19.29 -8.88
C GLY A 34 -11.79 -18.33 -7.79
N LYS A 35 -11.06 -18.20 -6.66
CA LYS A 35 -11.45 -17.32 -5.54
C LYS A 35 -10.89 -15.90 -5.67
N ALA A 36 -9.96 -15.71 -6.59
CA ALA A 36 -9.48 -14.39 -7.02
C ALA A 36 -9.23 -14.41 -8.52
N LEU A 37 -9.58 -13.33 -9.23
CA LEU A 37 -9.20 -13.21 -10.65
C LEU A 37 -7.70 -12.88 -10.79
N TYR A 38 -7.20 -12.02 -9.89
CA TYR A 38 -5.80 -11.58 -9.86
C TYR A 38 -5.27 -11.45 -8.43
N VAL A 39 -3.96 -11.31 -8.31
CA VAL A 39 -3.29 -11.08 -7.03
C VAL A 39 -2.44 -9.82 -7.05
N GLY A 40 -2.30 -9.24 -5.87
CA GLY A 40 -1.44 -8.09 -5.62
C GLY A 40 -0.69 -8.21 -4.31
N ILE A 41 0.29 -7.34 -4.13
CA ILE A 41 1.04 -7.22 -2.88
C ILE A 41 0.95 -5.79 -2.35
N SER A 42 1.07 -5.60 -1.04
CA SER A 42 1.04 -4.27 -0.42
C SER A 42 2.14 -4.14 0.62
N ASN A 43 2.71 -2.95 0.76
CA ASN A 43 3.78 -2.66 1.73
C ASN A 43 5.04 -3.55 1.61
N TYR A 44 5.32 -4.11 0.43
CA TYR A 44 6.55 -4.84 0.18
C TYR A 44 7.71 -3.88 -0.14
N PRO A 45 8.85 -3.95 0.58
CA PRO A 45 10.09 -3.30 0.17
C PRO A 45 10.56 -3.82 -1.19
N LEU A 46 11.33 -3.01 -1.92
CA LEU A 46 11.80 -3.33 -3.27
C LEU A 46 12.42 -4.73 -3.41
N ALA A 47 13.33 -5.10 -2.51
CA ALA A 47 13.99 -6.41 -2.56
C ALA A 47 13.00 -7.58 -2.45
N GLN A 48 12.07 -7.51 -1.51
CA GLN A 48 11.05 -8.55 -1.33
C GLN A 48 10.00 -8.51 -2.45
N ALA A 49 9.67 -7.33 -2.98
CA ALA A 49 8.76 -7.21 -4.12
C ALA A 49 9.33 -7.91 -5.36
N ARG A 50 10.63 -7.74 -5.64
CA ARG A 50 11.33 -8.46 -6.73
C ARG A 50 11.24 -9.97 -6.58
N GLU A 51 11.51 -10.47 -5.37
CA GLU A 51 11.44 -11.90 -5.09
C GLU A 51 10.00 -12.44 -5.22
N ALA A 52 9.01 -11.71 -4.67
CA ALA A 52 7.60 -12.09 -4.75
C ALA A 52 7.10 -12.17 -6.19
N VAL A 53 7.39 -11.13 -6.99
CA VAL A 53 7.02 -11.06 -8.42
C VAL A 53 7.69 -12.19 -9.18
N LYS A 54 8.97 -12.47 -8.94
CA LYS A 54 9.67 -13.59 -9.57
C LYS A 54 8.97 -14.92 -9.27
N ILE A 55 8.67 -15.20 -8.00
CA ILE A 55 8.02 -16.46 -7.59
C ILE A 55 6.64 -16.59 -8.26
N LEU A 56 5.84 -15.52 -8.25
CA LEU A 56 4.52 -15.49 -8.85
C LEU A 56 4.55 -15.72 -10.37
N ASN A 57 5.53 -15.12 -11.06
CA ASN A 57 5.78 -15.37 -12.48
C ASN A 57 6.19 -16.83 -12.73
N ASP A 58 7.08 -17.39 -11.92
CA ASP A 58 7.52 -18.79 -12.02
C ASP A 58 6.35 -19.78 -11.76
N LEU A 59 5.38 -19.41 -10.92
CA LEU A 59 4.16 -20.19 -10.67
C LEU A 59 3.09 -20.04 -11.77
N GLY A 60 3.20 -19.04 -12.64
CA GLY A 60 2.20 -18.75 -13.69
C GLY A 60 1.00 -17.94 -13.21
N THR A 61 1.13 -17.23 -12.07
CA THR A 61 0.11 -16.32 -11.53
C THR A 61 0.72 -14.93 -11.36
N PRO A 62 0.87 -14.12 -12.43
CA PRO A 62 1.56 -12.84 -12.38
C PRO A 62 0.93 -11.86 -11.36
N CYS A 63 1.78 -11.13 -10.63
CA CYS A 63 1.35 -10.02 -9.79
C CYS A 63 0.96 -8.83 -10.68
N ILE A 64 -0.27 -8.33 -10.56
CA ILE A 64 -0.72 -7.22 -11.42
C ILE A 64 -0.66 -5.85 -10.75
N ILE A 65 -0.55 -5.81 -9.43
CA ILE A 65 -0.66 -4.55 -8.68
C ILE A 65 0.12 -4.57 -7.36
N HIS A 66 0.80 -3.46 -7.08
CA HIS A 66 1.38 -3.15 -5.78
C HIS A 66 0.63 -1.98 -5.14
N GLN A 67 0.34 -2.07 -3.84
CA GLN A 67 -0.28 -0.98 -3.08
C GLN A 67 0.72 -0.39 -2.06
N PRO A 68 1.53 0.62 -2.46
CA PRO A 68 2.46 1.30 -1.57
C PRO A 68 1.85 2.50 -0.85
N ARG A 69 2.42 2.85 0.32
CA ARG A 69 2.15 4.14 0.96
C ARG A 69 2.87 5.22 0.15
N TYR A 70 2.14 6.17 -0.40
CA TYR A 70 2.73 7.21 -1.23
C TYR A 70 1.98 8.52 -1.09
N SER A 71 2.71 9.59 -0.76
CA SER A 71 2.18 10.95 -0.59
C SER A 71 3.32 11.96 -0.67
N MET A 72 3.03 13.27 -0.63
CA MET A 72 4.10 14.29 -0.57
C MET A 72 5.04 14.15 0.65
N PHE A 73 4.60 13.47 1.72
CA PHE A 73 5.43 13.21 2.89
C PHE A 73 6.11 11.84 2.87
N GLU A 74 5.63 10.91 2.04
CA GLU A 74 6.05 9.50 2.03
C GLU A 74 6.46 9.17 0.60
N ARG A 75 7.74 9.37 0.29
CA ARG A 75 8.28 9.27 -1.09
C ARG A 75 9.27 8.13 -1.30
N GLY A 76 9.51 7.29 -0.28
CA GLY A 76 10.51 6.21 -0.34
C GLY A 76 10.27 5.18 -1.46
N VAL A 77 9.06 5.11 -2.02
CA VAL A 77 8.75 4.25 -3.18
C VAL A 77 9.40 4.74 -4.48
N GLU A 78 9.76 6.02 -4.56
CA GLU A 78 10.51 6.59 -5.67
C GLU A 78 11.97 6.11 -5.70
N GLU A 79 12.47 5.50 -4.62
CA GLU A 79 13.80 4.91 -4.53
C GLU A 79 13.84 3.52 -5.22
N GLY A 80 13.34 3.47 -6.45
CA GLY A 80 13.42 2.32 -7.35
C GLY A 80 12.25 1.33 -7.32
N LEU A 81 11.29 1.45 -6.38
CA LEU A 81 10.08 0.61 -6.42
C LEU A 81 9.23 0.96 -7.64
N LEU A 82 8.98 2.24 -7.90
CA LEU A 82 8.16 2.65 -9.05
C LEU A 82 8.80 2.23 -10.39
N ASP A 83 10.11 2.40 -10.54
CA ASP A 83 10.84 1.97 -11.75
C ASP A 83 10.75 0.45 -11.96
N PHE A 84 10.88 -0.31 -10.87
CA PHE A 84 10.71 -1.76 -10.90
C PHE A 84 9.30 -2.16 -11.36
N LEU A 85 8.26 -1.57 -10.75
CA LEU A 85 6.87 -1.86 -11.11
C LEU A 85 6.60 -1.52 -12.58
N GLN A 86 7.11 -0.37 -13.06
CA GLN A 86 7.00 0.01 -14.46
C GLN A 86 7.71 -0.99 -15.39
N THR A 87 8.91 -1.45 -15.03
CA THR A 87 9.68 -2.42 -15.83
C THR A 87 8.97 -3.76 -15.94
N GLU A 88 8.34 -4.23 -14.85
CA GLU A 88 7.61 -5.51 -14.81
C GLU A 88 6.16 -5.40 -15.33
N GLY A 89 5.69 -4.20 -15.68
CA GLY A 89 4.30 -3.98 -16.12
C GLY A 89 3.27 -4.12 -14.99
N ILE A 90 3.66 -3.84 -13.75
CA ILE A 90 2.82 -3.96 -12.55
C ILE A 90 2.24 -2.60 -12.19
N GLY A 91 0.92 -2.54 -11.96
CA GLY A 91 0.25 -1.31 -11.52
C GLY A 91 0.67 -0.87 -10.11
N SER A 92 0.59 0.43 -9.84
CA SER A 92 0.79 0.99 -8.50
C SER A 92 -0.46 1.74 -8.06
N ILE A 93 -1.04 1.36 -6.92
CA ILE A 93 -2.17 2.06 -6.30
C ILE A 93 -1.74 2.67 -4.97
N ALA A 94 -1.51 3.99 -4.97
CA ALA A 94 -1.10 4.71 -3.77
C ALA A 94 -2.19 4.68 -2.69
N PHE A 95 -1.82 4.32 -1.46
CA PHE A 95 -2.70 4.47 -0.31
C PHE A 95 -2.20 5.54 0.66
N SER A 96 -3.14 6.10 1.44
CA SER A 96 -2.92 7.29 2.27
C SER A 96 -2.35 8.51 1.51
N PRO A 97 -2.83 8.85 0.29
CA PRO A 97 -2.26 9.93 -0.52
C PRO A 97 -2.34 11.29 0.17
N LEU A 98 -3.35 11.50 1.04
CA LEU A 98 -3.54 12.73 1.80
C LEU A 98 -2.94 12.68 3.21
N ALA A 99 -2.11 11.67 3.52
CA ALA A 99 -1.47 11.49 4.82
C ALA A 99 -2.44 11.59 6.03
N GLY A 100 -3.62 10.98 5.93
CA GLY A 100 -4.65 11.05 6.98
C GLY A 100 -5.39 12.40 7.06
N GLY A 101 -5.34 13.20 5.99
CA GLY A 101 -5.90 14.54 5.89
C GLY A 101 -4.88 15.65 6.17
N GLN A 102 -3.64 15.32 6.52
CA GLN A 102 -2.57 16.30 6.75
C GLN A 102 -2.24 17.11 5.50
N LEU A 103 -2.47 16.55 4.30
CA LEU A 103 -2.27 17.24 3.02
C LEU A 103 -3.57 17.90 2.52
N THR A 104 -4.35 18.45 3.45
CA THR A 104 -5.59 19.20 3.20
C THR A 104 -5.67 20.36 4.18
N ASP A 105 -6.62 21.27 3.97
CA ASP A 105 -6.82 22.43 4.85
C ASP A 105 -7.39 22.07 6.23
N ARG A 106 -7.80 20.80 6.42
CA ARG A 106 -8.55 20.32 7.59
C ARG A 106 -7.91 20.63 8.93
N TYR A 107 -6.58 20.74 8.98
CA TYR A 107 -5.82 20.93 10.22
C TYR A 107 -5.09 22.29 10.31
N LEU A 108 -5.30 23.20 9.36
CA LEU A 108 -4.61 24.51 9.35
C LEU A 108 -5.03 25.40 10.51
N ASN A 109 -6.26 25.27 10.98
CA ASN A 109 -6.86 26.10 12.03
C ASN A 109 -7.13 25.32 13.34
N GLY A 110 -6.32 24.30 13.62
CA GLY A 110 -6.48 23.40 14.77
C GLY A 110 -7.09 22.05 14.40
N ILE A 111 -7.43 21.24 15.40
CA ILE A 111 -7.90 19.85 15.22
C ILE A 111 -9.43 19.80 15.31
N PRO A 112 -10.16 19.51 14.22
CA PRO A 112 -11.61 19.33 14.29
C PRO A 112 -12.00 18.11 15.14
N ALA A 113 -13.07 18.21 15.93
CA ALA A 113 -13.50 17.13 16.83
C ALA A 113 -13.97 15.85 16.09
N ASP A 114 -14.47 15.99 14.86
CA ASP A 114 -14.85 14.90 13.96
C ASP A 114 -13.66 14.41 13.11
N SER A 115 -12.45 14.89 13.35
CA SER A 115 -11.27 14.52 12.57
C SER A 115 -10.65 13.21 13.03
N ARG A 116 -9.86 12.61 12.14
CA ARG A 116 -9.09 11.40 12.46
C ARG A 116 -8.12 11.64 13.61
N ALA A 117 -7.49 12.82 13.68
CA ALA A 117 -6.57 13.17 14.76
C ALA A 117 -7.26 13.38 16.12
N ALA A 118 -8.55 13.74 16.14
CA ALA A 118 -9.35 13.82 17.38
C ALA A 118 -9.89 12.46 17.83
N SER A 119 -9.83 11.43 16.98
CA SER A 119 -10.29 10.07 17.30
C SER A 119 -9.18 9.23 17.95
N SER A 120 -9.53 8.05 18.48
CA SER A 120 -8.57 7.06 18.98
C SER A 120 -7.80 6.32 17.85
N SER A 121 -7.60 6.98 16.71
CA SER A 121 -6.97 6.41 15.52
C SER A 121 -5.50 6.15 15.78
N ARG A 122 -5.03 4.91 15.63
CA ARG A 122 -3.60 4.57 15.67
C ARG A 122 -2.77 5.16 14.51
N PHE A 123 -3.43 5.63 13.45
CA PHE A 123 -2.77 6.03 12.21
C PHE A 123 -2.52 7.53 12.07
N LEU A 124 -3.08 8.35 12.97
CA LEU A 124 -2.85 9.79 13.02
C LEU A 124 -3.11 10.28 14.44
N GLN A 125 -2.05 10.64 15.14
CA GLN A 125 -2.10 11.26 16.46
C GLN A 125 -1.93 12.79 16.34
N PRO A 126 -2.50 13.59 17.27
CA PRO A 126 -2.33 15.04 17.31
C PRO A 126 -0.88 15.51 17.20
N GLU A 127 0.08 14.79 17.80
CA GLU A 127 1.50 15.16 17.85
C GLU A 127 2.17 15.11 16.47
N GLN A 128 1.55 14.41 15.51
CA GLN A 128 2.04 14.33 14.13
C GLN A 128 1.67 15.58 13.31
N LEU A 129 0.77 16.45 13.82
CA LEU A 129 0.37 17.71 13.17
C LEU A 129 1.34 18.83 13.52
N THR A 130 2.59 18.70 13.09
CA THR A 130 3.63 19.70 13.35
C THR A 130 3.49 20.91 12.42
N PRO A 131 3.92 22.12 12.84
CA PRO A 131 3.90 23.31 11.97
C PRO A 131 4.58 23.08 10.62
N ALA A 132 5.75 22.43 10.61
CA ALA A 132 6.50 22.11 9.39
C ALA A 132 5.73 21.21 8.40
N ARG A 133 4.81 20.36 8.88
CA ARG A 133 3.95 19.54 8.02
C ARG A 133 2.76 20.35 7.50
N LEU A 134 2.21 21.25 8.30
CA LEU A 134 1.07 22.09 7.93
C LEU A 134 1.47 23.21 6.94
N GLU A 135 2.68 23.77 7.07
CA GLU A 135 3.22 24.78 6.15
C GLU A 135 3.34 24.27 4.70
N LYS A 136 3.54 22.96 4.50
CA LYS A 136 3.59 22.36 3.16
C LYS A 136 2.27 22.42 2.40
N ASN A 137 1.16 22.77 3.05
CA ASN A 137 -0.13 23.01 2.39
C ASN A 137 -0.34 24.48 2.01
N SER A 138 0.41 25.41 2.63
CA SER A 138 0.24 26.86 2.47
C SER A 138 0.99 27.43 1.27
N SER A 139 1.83 26.61 0.63
CA SER A 139 2.74 27.00 -0.46
C SER A 139 2.22 26.60 -1.85
N ALA A 140 0.95 26.18 -1.94
CA ALA A 140 0.28 25.78 -3.18
C ALA A 140 -0.73 26.84 -3.64
#